data_AF-A0A935XGZ1-F1
#
_entry.id   AF-A0A935XGZ1-F1
#
_cell.length_a   1.000
_cell.length_b   1.000
_cell.length_c   1.000
_cell.angle_alpha   90.00
_cell.angle_beta   90.00
_cell.angle_gamma   90.00
#
_symmetry.space_group_name_H-M   'P 1'
#
loop_
_entity.id
_entity.type
_entity.pdbx_description
1 polymer ?
#
loop_
_entity_poly.entity_id
_entity_poly.type
_entity_poly.pdbx_seq_one_letter_code
_entity_poly.pdbx_strand_id
1 'polypeptide(L)'
;MLDGTVDAGTAAMLAPYAIGDGSGLPRWTAAELNTTVARYDSAGLQVELHAIGDRAIRMALDAFEEAARRNGPRDRRHRVEHLEVPRPERHPALRGAGRHCLDAGDLRHPRQDHAAELRPLAGAGARAARDAVQGA
;
A
#
# COMPACT_ATOMS: atom_id res chain seq x y z
N MET A 1 3.67 -9.97 6.36
CA MET A 1 3.44 -10.96 5.28
C MET A 1 2.19 -11.75 5.60
N LEU A 2 1.17 -11.66 4.74
CA LEU A 2 -0.15 -12.26 4.96
C LEU A 2 -0.28 -13.66 4.37
N ASP A 3 0.33 -13.93 3.22
CA ASP A 3 0.25 -15.21 2.52
C ASP A 3 1.59 -15.58 1.84
N GLY A 4 1.56 -16.58 0.96
CA GLY A 4 2.68 -16.95 0.09
C GLY A 4 2.41 -16.56 -1.37
N THR A 5 2.92 -17.34 -2.32
CA THR A 5 2.82 -17.05 -3.77
C THR A 5 1.80 -17.95 -4.47
N VAL A 6 1.33 -17.52 -5.64
CA VAL A 6 0.44 -18.30 -6.51
C VAL A 6 1.13 -19.58 -6.98
N ASP A 7 2.36 -19.49 -7.47
CA ASP A 7 3.12 -20.62 -8.04
C ASP A 7 3.36 -21.75 -7.05
N ALA A 8 3.49 -21.42 -5.76
CA ALA A 8 3.66 -22.41 -4.70
C ALA A 8 2.32 -22.93 -4.15
N GLY A 9 1.18 -22.44 -4.64
CA GLY A 9 -0.15 -22.80 -4.11
C GLY A 9 -0.42 -22.30 -2.69
N THR A 10 0.28 -21.25 -2.25
CA THR A 10 0.25 -20.77 -0.86
C THR A 10 -0.29 -19.36 -0.69
N ALA A 11 -0.50 -18.61 -1.78
CA ALA A 11 -1.28 -17.37 -1.73
C ALA A 11 -2.71 -17.67 -1.27
N ALA A 12 -3.28 -16.81 -0.43
CA ALA A 12 -4.58 -17.06 0.17
C ALA A 12 -5.69 -16.58 -0.76
N MET A 13 -6.42 -17.53 -1.32
CA MET A 13 -7.48 -17.32 -2.30
C MET A 13 -8.87 -17.46 -1.68
N LEU A 14 -9.86 -16.81 -2.28
CA LEU A 14 -11.28 -16.97 -1.95
C LEU A 14 -11.88 -18.23 -2.58
N ALA A 15 -11.36 -18.63 -3.74
CA ALA A 15 -11.73 -19.85 -4.44
C ALA A 15 -10.55 -20.85 -4.41
N PRO A 16 -10.80 -22.17 -4.52
CA PRO A 16 -9.72 -23.15 -4.67
C PRO A 16 -8.84 -22.87 -5.90
N TYR A 17 -7.58 -23.30 -5.83
CA TYR A 17 -6.70 -23.32 -6.99
C TYR A 17 -7.25 -24.27 -8.07
N ALA A 18 -6.89 -24.01 -9.33
CA ALA A 18 -7.31 -24.88 -10.44
C ALA A 18 -6.68 -26.28 -10.37
N ILE A 19 -5.54 -26.41 -9.67
CA ILE A 19 -4.84 -27.68 -9.45
C ILE A 19 -4.84 -27.95 -7.94
N GLY A 20 -5.36 -29.11 -7.53
CA GLY A 20 -5.56 -29.46 -6.13
C GLY A 20 -6.93 -29.00 -5.58
N ASP A 21 -7.17 -29.24 -4.29
CA ASP A 21 -8.41 -28.91 -3.58
C ASP A 21 -8.26 -27.74 -2.59
N GLY A 22 -7.04 -27.20 -2.43
CA GLY A 22 -6.73 -26.10 -1.52
C GLY A 22 -6.97 -24.72 -2.11
N SER A 23 -7.09 -23.72 -1.25
CA SER A 23 -7.16 -22.29 -1.60
C SER A 23 -5.99 -21.48 -1.04
N GLY A 24 -4.95 -22.14 -0.51
CA GLY A 24 -3.96 -21.49 0.35
C GLY A 24 -4.59 -20.91 1.63
N LEU A 25 -3.76 -20.47 2.57
CA LEU A 25 -4.22 -19.95 3.86
C LEU A 25 -3.46 -18.68 4.25
N PRO A 26 -4.17 -17.67 4.80
CA PRO A 26 -3.51 -16.53 5.39
C PRO A 26 -2.79 -16.97 6.66
N ARG A 27 -1.66 -16.33 6.95
CA ARG A 27 -0.83 -16.57 8.14
C ARG A 27 -1.40 -15.94 9.42
N TRP A 28 -2.40 -15.08 9.27
CA TRP A 28 -3.05 -14.35 10.34
C TRP A 28 -4.55 -14.63 10.30
N THR A 29 -5.20 -14.66 11.46
CA THR A 29 -6.65 -14.45 11.48
C THR A 29 -6.96 -12.97 11.22
N ALA A 30 -8.19 -12.68 10.78
CA ALA A 30 -8.62 -11.30 10.59
C ALA A 30 -8.58 -10.48 11.89
N ALA A 31 -8.95 -11.09 13.03
CA ALA A 31 -8.96 -10.42 14.33
C ALA A 31 -7.55 -10.03 14.79
N GLU A 32 -6.57 -10.93 14.66
CA GLU A 32 -5.17 -10.66 15.01
C GLU A 32 -4.58 -9.58 14.11
N LEU A 33 -4.82 -9.67 12.79
CA LEU A 33 -4.34 -8.69 11.83
C LEU A 33 -4.91 -7.30 12.14
N ASN A 34 -6.23 -7.19 12.28
CA ASN A 34 -6.90 -5.91 12.54
C ASN A 34 -6.40 -5.25 13.83
N THR A 35 -6.23 -6.05 14.89
CA THR A 35 -5.71 -5.56 16.17
C THR A 35 -4.26 -5.08 16.04
N THR A 36 -3.43 -5.83 15.32
CA THR A 36 -2.02 -5.53 15.14
C THR A 36 -1.81 -4.28 14.28
N VAL A 37 -2.51 -4.19 13.15
CA VAL A 37 -2.45 -3.04 12.25
C VAL A 37 -2.94 -1.78 12.96
N ALA A 38 -4.07 -1.84 13.68
CA ALA A 38 -4.56 -0.70 14.45
C ALA A 38 -3.57 -0.23 15.53
N ARG A 39 -2.85 -1.16 16.17
CA ARG A 39 -1.81 -0.81 17.15
C ARG A 39 -0.64 -0.08 16.48
N TYR A 40 -0.12 -0.58 15.36
CA TYR A 40 0.97 0.11 14.64
C TYR A 40 0.52 1.46 14.04
N ASP A 41 -0.71 1.53 13.55
CA ASP A 41 -1.34 2.77 13.09
C ASP A 41 -1.41 3.83 14.19
N SER A 42 -1.83 3.44 15.40
CA SER A 42 -1.92 4.36 16.55
C SER A 42 -0.55 4.86 17.02
N ALA A 43 0.51 4.10 16.75
CA ALA A 43 1.89 4.49 17.01
C ALA A 43 2.48 5.39 15.90
N GLY A 44 1.70 5.76 14.89
CA GLY A 44 2.14 6.60 13.78
C GLY A 44 3.03 5.89 12.76
N LEU A 45 3.13 4.56 12.80
CA LEU A 45 3.97 3.80 11.88
C LEU A 45 3.24 3.50 10.57
N GLN A 46 3.99 3.43 9.47
CA GLN A 46 3.50 2.90 8.20
C GLN A 46 3.57 1.38 8.22
N VAL A 47 2.43 0.73 7.98
CA VAL A 47 2.29 -0.70 7.80
C VAL A 47 2.29 -1.06 6.32
N GLU A 48 3.13 -2.03 5.95
CA GLU A 48 3.19 -2.62 4.61
C GLU A 48 2.91 -4.12 4.71
N LEU A 49 1.96 -4.59 3.90
CA LEU A 49 1.46 -5.96 3.95
C LEU A 49 1.67 -6.62 2.59
N HIS A 50 2.62 -7.56 2.53
CA HIS A 50 2.67 -8.55 1.45
C HIS A 50 1.35 -9.33 1.40
N ALA A 51 0.64 -9.22 0.28
CA ALA A 51 -0.60 -9.93 0.00
C ALA A 51 -0.73 -10.21 -1.51
N ILE A 52 -0.77 -11.49 -1.88
CA ILE A 52 -0.84 -11.92 -3.28
C ILE A 52 -2.26 -12.37 -3.65
N GLY A 53 -2.85 -13.25 -2.84
CA GLY A 53 -4.17 -13.81 -3.11
C GLY A 53 -5.31 -12.86 -2.78
N ASP A 54 -6.44 -12.99 -3.49
CA ASP A 54 -7.59 -12.09 -3.35
C ASP A 54 -8.16 -12.06 -1.92
N ARG A 55 -8.11 -13.18 -1.19
CA ARG A 55 -8.49 -13.23 0.23
C ARG A 55 -7.50 -12.46 1.11
N ALA A 56 -6.20 -12.62 0.89
CA ALA A 56 -5.18 -11.88 1.66
C ALA A 56 -5.25 -10.37 1.38
N ILE A 57 -5.42 -9.97 0.12
CA ILE A 57 -5.58 -8.56 -0.28
C ILE A 57 -6.78 -7.95 0.44
N ARG A 58 -7.93 -8.64 0.42
CA ARG A 58 -9.12 -8.17 1.14
C ARG A 58 -8.84 -8.00 2.64
N MET A 59 -8.20 -8.98 3.28
CA MET A 59 -7.86 -8.89 4.69
C MET A 59 -6.95 -7.70 5.01
N ALA A 60 -5.99 -7.37 4.13
CA ALA A 60 -5.14 -6.20 4.28
C ALA A 60 -5.95 -4.90 4.27
N LEU A 61 -6.86 -4.77 3.30
CA LEU A 61 -7.71 -3.57 3.14
C LEU A 61 -8.67 -3.41 4.32
N ASP A 62 -9.35 -4.50 4.72
CA ASP A 62 -10.23 -4.53 5.89
C ASP A 62 -9.46 -4.08 7.16
N ALA A 63 -8.20 -4.49 7.31
CA ALA A 63 -7.37 -4.09 8.45
C ALA A 63 -6.98 -2.60 8.43
N PHE A 64 -6.72 -2.02 7.25
CA PHE A 64 -6.47 -0.58 7.13
C PHE A 64 -7.71 0.24 7.42
N GLU A 65 -8.88 -0.19 6.93
CA GLU A 65 -10.16 0.44 7.23
C GLU A 65 -10.48 0.40 8.73
N GLU A 66 -10.27 -0.76 9.37
CA GLU A 66 -10.48 -0.92 10.82
C GLU A 66 -9.52 -0.05 11.64
N ALA A 67 -8.25 0.06 11.24
CA ALA A 67 -7.30 0.96 11.87
C ALA A 67 -7.73 2.43 11.73
N ALA A 68 -8.20 2.84 10.55
CA ALA A 68 -8.74 4.17 10.33
C ALA A 68 -9.98 4.46 11.19
N ARG A 69 -10.87 3.47 11.34
CA ARG A 69 -12.06 3.57 12.19
C ARG A 69 -11.70 3.72 13.66
N ARG A 70 -10.69 2.98 14.15
CA ARG A 70 -10.28 2.99 15.57
C ARG A 70 -9.50 4.25 15.95
N ASN A 71 -8.60 4.71 15.09
CA ASN A 71 -7.63 5.75 15.43
C ASN A 71 -7.97 7.12 14.82
N GLY A 72 -9.12 7.24 14.15
CA GLY A 72 -9.60 8.48 13.57
C GLY A 72 -8.90 8.91 12.27
N PRO A 73 -9.31 10.02 11.66
CA PRO A 73 -8.77 10.48 10.39
C PRO A 73 -7.33 11.01 10.55
N ARG A 74 -6.42 10.50 9.71
CA ARG A 74 -5.05 11.02 9.52
C ARG A 74 -4.58 10.70 8.11
N ASP A 75 -3.50 11.35 7.67
CA ASP A 75 -2.81 10.90 6.46
C ASP A 75 -2.13 9.56 6.74
N ARG A 76 -2.49 8.56 5.94
CA ARG A 76 -2.04 7.16 6.05
C ARG A 76 -1.51 6.75 4.71
N ARG A 77 -0.33 6.16 4.74
CA ARG A 77 0.35 5.65 3.54
C ARG A 77 0.61 4.16 3.62
N HIS A 78 -0.30 3.43 4.29
CA HIS A 78 -0.22 1.98 4.43
C HIS A 78 -0.28 1.31 3.06
N ARG A 79 0.46 0.22 2.85
CA ARG A 79 0.55 -0.40 1.53
C ARG A 79 0.21 -1.87 1.55
N VAL A 80 -0.48 -2.30 0.50
CA VAL A 80 -0.51 -3.70 0.09
C VAL A 80 0.55 -3.90 -0.98
N GLU A 81 1.46 -4.83 -0.73
CA GLU A 81 2.55 -5.18 -1.65
C GLU A 81 2.17 -6.39 -2.51
N HIS A 82 2.70 -6.44 -3.74
CA HIS A 82 2.47 -7.41 -4.83
C HIS A 82 1.12 -7.28 -5.54
N LEU A 83 0.01 -7.33 -4.80
CA LEU A 83 -1.33 -7.13 -5.35
C LEU A 83 -1.60 -7.94 -6.63
N GLU A 84 -1.16 -9.20 -6.67
CA GLU A 84 -1.03 -9.98 -7.91
C GLU A 84 -2.38 -10.52 -8.40
N VAL A 85 -3.24 -10.98 -7.48
CA VAL A 85 -4.57 -11.50 -7.82
C VAL A 85 -5.67 -10.66 -7.16
N PRO A 86 -5.84 -9.38 -7.53
CA PRO A 86 -6.93 -8.57 -7.00
C PRO A 86 -8.26 -9.02 -7.59
N ARG A 87 -9.34 -8.82 -6.82
CA ARG A 87 -10.74 -8.95 -7.31
C ARG A 87 -11.43 -7.59 -7.20
N PRO A 88 -11.24 -6.68 -8.18
CA PRO A 88 -11.75 -5.31 -8.14
C PRO A 88 -13.26 -5.21 -7.88
N GLU A 89 -14.03 -6.17 -8.40
CA GLU A 89 -15.47 -6.26 -8.21
C GLU A 89 -15.88 -6.55 -6.76
N ARG A 90 -14.97 -7.10 -5.94
CA ARG A 90 -15.23 -7.54 -4.57
C ARG A 90 -14.74 -6.58 -3.49
N HIS A 91 -14.06 -5.50 -3.85
CA HIS A 91 -13.65 -4.47 -2.89
C HIS A 91 -13.71 -3.07 -3.55
N PRO A 92 -14.50 -2.11 -3.04
CA PRO A 92 -14.63 -0.78 -3.65
C PRO A 92 -13.29 -0.09 -3.88
N ALA A 93 -12.36 -0.27 -2.94
CA ALA A 93 -11.02 0.31 -2.96
C ALA A 93 -10.11 -0.22 -4.08
N LEU A 94 -10.47 -1.35 -4.71
CA LEU A 94 -9.71 -1.95 -5.83
C LEU A 94 -10.24 -1.54 -7.21
N ARG A 95 -11.34 -0.78 -7.29
CA ARG A 95 -11.93 -0.35 -8.57
C ARG A 95 -10.98 0.64 -9.26
N GLY A 96 -10.39 0.21 -10.39
CA GLY A 96 -9.43 1.02 -11.17
C GLY A 96 -7.95 0.70 -10.92
N ALA A 97 -7.63 -0.38 -10.20
CA ALA A 97 -6.25 -0.77 -9.93
C ALA A 97 -5.62 -1.51 -11.12
N GLY A 98 -4.56 -0.93 -11.69
CA GLY A 98 -3.57 -1.58 -12.58
C GLY A 98 -2.16 -1.43 -12.00
N ARG A 99 -2.00 -1.69 -10.70
CA ARG A 99 -0.78 -1.38 -9.92
C ARG A 99 -0.27 -2.62 -9.19
N HIS A 100 1.06 -2.73 -9.06
CA HIS A 100 1.73 -3.78 -8.28
C HIS A 100 1.68 -3.57 -6.76
N CYS A 101 1.33 -2.36 -6.31
CA CYS A 101 1.11 -2.04 -4.90
C CYS A 101 -0.04 -1.03 -4.79
N LEU A 102 -0.74 -1.03 -3.66
CA LEU A 102 -1.84 -0.10 -3.40
C LEU A 102 -1.65 0.59 -2.04
N ASP A 103 -1.63 1.93 -2.06
CA ASP A 103 -1.51 2.77 -0.88
C ASP A 103 -2.90 3.13 -0.32
N ALA A 104 -3.07 3.14 1.00
CA ALA A 104 -4.31 3.57 1.66
C ALA A 104 -4.69 5.03 1.33
N GLY A 105 -3.72 5.86 0.96
CA GLY A 105 -3.92 7.20 0.39
C GLY A 105 -4.55 7.17 -1.00
N ASP A 106 -4.26 6.16 -1.82
CA ASP A 106 -4.87 5.97 -3.15
C ASP A 106 -6.38 5.65 -3.06
N LEU A 107 -6.87 5.27 -1.87
CA LEU A 107 -8.26 4.93 -1.62
C LEU A 107 -9.16 6.15 -1.42
N ARG A 108 -8.58 7.36 -1.30
CA ARG A 108 -9.32 8.62 -1.14
C ARG A 108 -9.04 9.56 -2.33
N HIS A 109 -9.95 9.58 -3.31
CA HIS A 109 -10.04 10.51 -4.46
C HIS A 109 -8.97 10.39 -5.59
N PRO A 110 -9.32 10.76 -6.84
CA PRO A 110 -8.41 10.66 -7.99
C PRO A 110 -7.25 11.65 -7.89
N ARG A 111 -6.03 11.09 -7.92
CA ARG A 111 -4.71 11.71 -8.13
C ARG A 111 -4.53 13.14 -7.59
N GLN A 112 -3.95 13.24 -6.40
CA GLN A 112 -3.07 14.36 -6.10
C GLN A 112 -1.66 14.00 -6.58
N ASP A 113 -1.27 14.55 -7.73
CA ASP A 113 0.06 14.37 -8.33
C ASP A 113 1.15 14.82 -7.33
N HIS A 114 1.91 13.86 -6.82
CA HIS A 114 3.10 14.09 -5.98
C HIS A 114 4.32 14.61 -6.76
N ALA A 115 4.16 14.97 -8.04
CA ALA A 115 5.23 15.56 -8.84
C ALA A 115 5.66 16.95 -8.33
N ALA A 116 4.91 17.58 -7.42
CA ALA A 116 5.21 18.92 -6.92
C ALA A 116 6.17 18.99 -5.72
N GLU A 117 6.52 17.89 -5.04
CA GLU A 117 7.35 17.93 -3.82
C GLU A 117 8.78 17.38 -3.96
N LEU A 118 9.25 17.05 -5.17
CA LEU A 118 10.67 16.82 -5.40
C LEU A 118 11.37 18.16 -5.72
N ARG A 119 11.53 18.97 -4.67
CA ARG A 119 12.49 20.09 -4.71
C ARG A 119 13.90 19.49 -4.74
N PRO A 120 14.73 19.75 -5.75
CA PRO A 120 16.05 19.13 -5.81
C PRO A 120 16.91 19.65 -4.66
N LEU A 121 17.34 18.74 -3.79
CA LEU A 121 18.45 18.93 -2.87
C LEU A 121 19.75 18.95 -3.68
N ALA A 122 19.99 20.05 -4.38
CA ALA A 122 21.26 20.33 -5.04
C ALA A 122 21.67 21.77 -4.79
N GLY A 123 22.64 21.93 -3.87
CA GLY A 123 23.69 22.95 -3.95
C GLY A 123 23.29 24.39 -3.64
N ALA A 124 23.49 24.79 -2.39
CA ALA A 124 23.91 26.16 -2.08
C ALA A 124 25.21 26.46 -2.85
N GLY A 125 25.15 27.29 -3.89
CA GLY A 125 26.37 27.66 -4.65
C GLY A 125 26.14 28.24 -6.05
N ALA A 126 25.15 29.11 -6.24
CA ALA A 126 24.97 29.80 -7.53
C ALA A 126 24.52 31.27 -7.36
N ARG A 127 25.18 32.00 -6.45
CA ARG A 127 24.96 33.45 -6.31
C ARG A 127 26.23 34.21 -5.95
N ALA A 128 27.23 34.12 -6.81
CA ALA A 128 28.32 35.08 -6.99
C ALA A 128 29.01 34.74 -8.32
N ALA A 129 29.59 35.73 -9.01
CA ALA A 129 30.14 35.64 -10.37
C ALA A 129 29.11 35.64 -11.52
N ARG A 130 28.17 36.59 -11.48
CA ARG A 130 27.85 37.35 -12.70
C ARG A 130 28.47 38.72 -12.49
N ASP A 131 29.77 38.75 -12.80
CA ASP A 131 30.64 39.89 -12.67
C ASP A 131 30.13 41.05 -13.53
N ALA A 132 29.59 42.04 -12.84
CA ALA A 132 29.79 43.42 -13.23
C ALA A 132 31.28 43.75 -12.99
N VAL A 133 32.11 43.47 -14.00
CA VAL A 133 33.34 44.22 -14.26
C VAL A 133 33.27 44.61 -15.74
N GLN A 134 32.63 45.75 -16.00
CA GLN A 134 32.98 46.59 -17.13
C GLN A 134 34.48 46.88 -17.11
N GLY A 135 35.15 46.76 -18.26
CA GLY A 135 36.41 47.46 -18.53
C GLY A 135 37.49 46.65 -19.24
N ALA A 136 37.50 46.70 -20.58
CA ALA A 136 38.67 46.83 -21.46
C ALA A 136 38.23 46.74 -22.93
#